data_AF-A0A1B9K715-F1
#
_entry.id   AF-A0A1B9K715-F1
#
_cell.length_a   1.000
_cell.length_b   1.000
_cell.length_c   1.000
_cell.angle_alpha   90.00
_cell.angle_beta   90.00
_cell.angle_gamma   90.00
#
_symmetry.space_group_name_H-M   'P 1'
#
loop_
_entity.id
_entity.type
_entity.pdbx_description
1 polymer ?
#
loop_
_entity_poly.entity_id
_entity_poly.type
_entity_poly.pdbx_seq_one_letter_code
_entity_poly.pdbx_strand_id
1 'polypeptide(L)'
;MNVLLRYILAFDLVIAILLFLSLMLVIVGKLKSKTLIRQINAGKISDAKLIRLYNQCKKGKDSKFAAIMSAGIFYKQWITIQNDIFVAYEQGIIKRNLPL
;
A
#
# COMPACT_ATOMS: atom_id res chain seq x y z
N MET A 1 8.93 18.81 37.45
CA MET A 1 8.82 17.62 36.57
C MET A 1 10.24 17.11 36.31
N ASN A 2 10.54 15.85 36.67
CA ASN A 2 11.90 15.31 36.51
C ASN A 2 12.31 15.33 35.03
N VAL A 3 13.55 15.73 34.73
CA VAL A 3 14.08 15.81 33.35
C VAL A 3 13.93 14.47 32.63
N LEU A 4 14.19 13.37 33.34
CA LEU A 4 13.97 11.99 32.88
C LEU A 4 12.52 11.71 32.50
N LEU A 5 11.55 12.13 33.33
CA LEU A 5 10.11 11.96 33.06
C LEU A 5 9.69 12.71 31.78
N ARG A 6 10.26 13.90 31.54
CA ARG A 6 9.97 14.70 30.34
C ARG A 6 10.44 14.00 29.06
N TYR A 7 11.60 13.34 29.09
CA TYR A 7 12.09 12.58 27.94
C TYR A 7 11.28 11.33 27.67
N ILE A 8 10.88 10.60 28.73
CA ILE A 8 10.01 9.42 28.59
C ILE A 8 8.68 9.80 27.94
N LEU A 9 8.01 10.84 28.45
CA LEU A 9 6.75 11.32 27.89
C LEU A 9 6.88 11.80 26.43
N ALA A 10 7.99 12.47 26.09
CA ALA A 10 8.24 12.89 24.71
C ALA A 10 8.44 11.68 23.77
N PHE A 11 9.14 10.65 24.24
CA PHE A 11 9.37 9.42 23.48
C PHE A 11 8.07 8.64 23.27
N ASP A 12 7.25 8.50 24.31
CA ASP A 12 5.94 7.85 24.23
C ASP A 12 5.01 8.57 23.26
N LEU A 13 5.02 9.91 23.25
CA LEU A 13 4.25 10.71 22.30
C LEU A 13 4.68 10.43 20.85
N VAL A 14 6.00 10.36 20.59
CA VAL A 14 6.52 10.03 19.25
C VAL A 14 6.08 8.63 18.84
N ILE A 15 6.18 7.63 19.73
CA ILE A 15 5.72 6.26 19.44
C ILE A 15 4.22 6.25 19.12
N ALA A 16 3.40 6.93 19.92
CA ALA A 16 1.96 7.01 19.70
C ALA A 16 1.62 7.61 18.33
N ILE A 17 2.32 8.67 17.92
CA ILE A 17 2.16 9.28 16.60
C ILE A 17 2.56 8.30 15.49
N LEU A 18 3.68 7.59 15.63
CA LEU A 18 4.14 6.63 14.64
C LEU A 18 3.17 5.45 14.48
N LEU A 19 2.63 4.93 15.59
CA LEU A 19 1.61 3.87 15.57
C LEU A 19 0.32 4.35 14.91
N PHE A 20 -0.12 5.57 15.21
CA PHE A 20 -1.30 6.17 14.61
C PHE A 20 -1.14 6.37 13.10
N LEU A 21 0.01 6.88 12.65
CA LEU A 21 0.34 7.03 11.22
C LEU A 21 0.37 5.67 10.51
N SER A 22 0.96 4.66 11.15
CA SER A 22 0.95 3.27 10.65
C SER A 22 -0.47 2.75 10.44
N LEU A 23 -1.35 2.95 11.42
CA LEU A 23 -2.77 2.55 11.31
C LEU A 23 -3.47 3.28 10.16
N MET A 24 -3.25 4.58 10.02
CA MET A 24 -3.83 5.37 8.95
C MET A 24 -3.37 4.89 7.57
N LEU A 25 -2.08 4.57 7.39
CA LEU A 25 -1.56 4.03 6.13
C LEU A 25 -2.22 2.71 5.76
N VAL A 26 -2.39 1.79 6.72
CA VAL A 26 -3.08 0.51 6.50
C VAL A 26 -4.53 0.73 6.10
N ILE A 27 -5.25 1.62 6.79
CA ILE A 27 -6.66 1.93 6.48
C ILE A 27 -6.78 2.52 5.07
N VAL A 28 -5.97 3.52 4.74
CA VAL A 28 -5.97 4.16 3.42
C VAL A 28 -5.62 3.16 2.33
N GLY A 29 -4.62 2.32 2.55
CA GLY A 29 -4.23 1.25 1.62
C GLY A 29 -5.37 0.29 1.32
N LYS A 30 -6.05 -0.19 2.37
CA LYS A 30 -7.23 -1.07 2.22
C LYS A 30 -8.38 -0.38 1.49
N LEU A 31 -8.67 0.88 1.79
CA LEU A 31 -9.71 1.64 1.11
C LEU A 31 -9.39 1.85 -0.37
N LYS A 32 -8.14 2.21 -0.70
CA LYS A 32 -7.66 2.34 -2.07
C LYS A 32 -7.80 1.03 -2.85
N SER A 33 -7.35 -0.08 -2.27
CA SER A 33 -7.47 -1.41 -2.88
C SER A 33 -8.93 -1.80 -3.13
N LYS A 34 -9.83 -1.60 -2.15
CA LYS A 34 -11.28 -1.84 -2.33
C LYS A 34 -11.88 -0.98 -3.44
N THR A 35 -11.56 0.30 -3.49
CA THR A 35 -12.04 1.20 -4.55
C THR A 35 -11.51 0.76 -5.91
N LEU A 36 -10.24 0.34 -5.99
CA LEU A 36 -9.63 -0.16 -7.21
C LEU A 36 -10.33 -1.42 -7.72
N ILE A 37 -10.57 -2.41 -6.84
CA ILE A 37 -11.32 -3.63 -7.14
C ILE A 37 -12.71 -3.27 -7.67
N ARG A 38 -13.41 -2.30 -7.05
CA ARG A 38 -14.71 -1.82 -7.53
C ARG A 38 -14.62 -1.20 -8.92
N GLN A 39 -13.61 -0.38 -9.20
CA GLN A 39 -13.43 0.24 -10.51
C GLN A 39 -13.11 -0.78 -11.61
N ILE A 40 -12.26 -1.78 -11.29
CA ILE A 40 -11.96 -2.90 -12.18
C ILE A 40 -13.24 -3.69 -12.48
N ASN A 41 -14.01 -4.04 -11.45
CA ASN A 41 -15.26 -4.78 -11.63
C ASN A 41 -16.34 -3.99 -12.36
N ALA A 42 -16.39 -2.68 -12.19
CA ALA A 42 -17.34 -1.79 -12.88
C ALA A 42 -16.92 -1.45 -14.32
N GLY A 43 -15.86 -2.06 -14.86
CA GLY A 43 -15.41 -1.79 -16.23
C GLY A 43 -14.79 -0.41 -16.44
N LYS A 44 -14.58 0.39 -15.39
CA LYS A 44 -14.09 1.78 -15.48
C LYS A 44 -12.61 1.90 -15.85
N ILE A 45 -11.89 0.78 -15.84
CA ILE A 45 -10.51 0.68 -16.29
C ILE A 45 -10.50 -0.07 -17.62
N SER A 46 -9.93 0.51 -18.66
CA SER A 46 -9.77 -0.16 -19.96
C SER A 46 -8.74 -1.29 -19.88
N ASP A 47 -8.87 -2.30 -20.74
CA ASP A 47 -8.03 -3.50 -20.72
C ASP A 47 -6.55 -3.17 -20.95
N ALA A 48 -6.25 -2.28 -21.90
CA ALA A 48 -4.89 -1.79 -22.13
C ALA A 48 -4.29 -1.11 -20.89
N LYS A 49 -5.08 -0.34 -20.15
CA LYS A 49 -4.64 0.30 -18.91
C LYS A 49 -4.43 -0.72 -17.79
N LEU A 50 -5.30 -1.72 -17.70
CA LEU A 50 -5.22 -2.79 -16.71
C LEU A 50 -3.94 -3.62 -16.88
N ILE A 51 -3.65 -4.07 -18.11
CA ILE A 51 -2.43 -4.82 -18.45
C ILE A 51 -1.18 -3.99 -18.16
N ARG A 52 -1.18 -2.70 -18.54
CA ARG A 52 -0.05 -1.80 -18.26
C ARG A 52 0.22 -1.67 -16.76
N LEU A 53 -0.83 -1.46 -15.96
CA LEU A 53 -0.72 -1.31 -14.51
C LEU A 53 -0.26 -2.60 -13.83
N TYR A 54 -0.78 -3.75 -14.27
CA TYR A 54 -0.31 -5.06 -13.80
C TYR A 54 1.18 -5.25 -14.07
N ASN A 55 1.65 -5.01 -15.30
CA ASN A 55 3.05 -5.17 -15.67
C ASN A 55 3.99 -4.19 -14.94
N GLN A 56 3.54 -2.95 -14.72
CA GLN A 56 4.29 -1.98 -13.90
C GLN A 56 4.39 -2.45 -12.45
N CYS A 57 3.29 -2.93 -11.88
CA CYS A 57 3.26 -3.42 -10.51
C CYS A 57 4.13 -4.68 -10.36
N LYS A 58 4.08 -5.61 -11.33
CA LYS A 58 4.93 -6.80 -11.42
C LYS A 58 6.42 -6.48 -11.37
N LYS A 59 6.87 -5.45 -12.09
CA LYS A 59 8.27 -5.00 -12.08
C LYS A 59 8.70 -4.36 -10.75
N GLY A 60 7.77 -3.70 -10.07
CA GLY A 60 8.06 -2.91 -8.87
C GLY A 60 7.88 -3.65 -7.54
N LYS A 61 7.07 -4.71 -7.48
CA LYS A 61 6.63 -5.30 -6.19
C LYS A 61 7.77 -5.89 -5.37
N ASP A 62 8.81 -6.42 -6.02
CA ASP A 62 9.91 -7.11 -5.33
C ASP A 62 11.03 -6.17 -4.87
N SER A 63 11.00 -4.90 -5.29
CA SER A 63 12.03 -3.93 -4.92
C SER A 63 11.80 -3.40 -3.49
N LYS A 64 12.32 -4.13 -2.51
CA LYS A 64 12.38 -3.69 -1.10
C LYS A 64 13.11 -2.36 -0.95
N PHE A 65 14.14 -2.12 -1.76
CA PHE A 65 14.89 -0.86 -1.74
C PHE A 65 14.02 0.33 -2.17
N ALA A 66 13.23 0.18 -3.23
CA ALA A 66 12.28 1.21 -3.65
C ALA A 66 11.22 1.48 -2.56
N ALA A 67 10.72 0.43 -1.92
CA ALA A 67 9.75 0.55 -0.82
C ALA A 67 10.33 1.27 0.41
N ILE A 68 11.60 1.01 0.77
CA ILE A 68 12.28 1.70 1.87
C ILE A 68 12.50 3.18 1.52
N MET A 69 12.95 3.49 0.30
CA MET A 69 13.13 4.88 -0.14
C MET A 69 11.82 5.66 -0.21
N SER A 70 10.70 5.01 -0.56
CA SER A 70 9.41 5.68 -0.70
C SER A 70 8.60 5.79 0.59
N ALA A 71 8.68 4.80 1.47
CA ALA A 71 7.82 4.69 2.65
C ALA A 71 8.59 4.62 3.99
N GLY A 72 9.92 4.69 3.95
CA GLY A 72 10.79 4.72 5.14
C GLY A 72 10.51 3.56 6.09
N ILE A 73 10.28 3.87 7.36
CA ILE A 73 9.97 2.89 8.41
C ILE A 73 8.67 2.09 8.14
N PHE A 74 7.77 2.62 7.30
CA PHE A 74 6.51 1.97 6.94
C PHE A 74 6.63 1.09 5.68
N TYR A 75 7.84 0.80 5.20
CA TYR A 75 8.06 0.01 3.98
C TYR A 75 7.35 -1.36 3.99
N LYS A 76 7.26 -2.03 5.15
CA LYS A 76 6.55 -3.32 5.26
C LYS A 76 5.07 -3.17 4.91
N GLN A 77 4.43 -2.14 5.45
CA GLN A 77 3.02 -1.85 5.20
C GLN A 77 2.80 -1.42 3.74
N TRP A 78 3.73 -0.64 3.20
CA TRP A 78 3.73 -0.28 1.79
C TRP A 78 3.79 -1.51 0.86
N ILE A 79 4.69 -2.47 1.13
CA ILE A 79 4.78 -3.72 0.38
C ILE A 79 3.47 -4.51 0.47
N THR A 80 2.84 -4.60 1.65
CA THR A 80 1.54 -5.26 1.79
C THR A 80 0.48 -4.60 0.92
N ILE A 81 0.39 -3.26 0.92
CA ILE A 81 -0.56 -2.51 0.11
C ILE A 81 -0.30 -2.73 -1.40
N GLN A 82 0.96 -2.73 -1.82
CA GLN A 82 1.33 -2.99 -3.21
C GLN A 82 0.96 -4.41 -3.63
N ASN A 83 1.16 -5.41 -2.75
CA ASN A 83 0.73 -6.78 -3.01
C ASN A 83 -0.80 -6.90 -3.12
N ASP A 84 -1.56 -6.24 -2.24
CA ASP A 84 -3.03 -6.24 -2.32
C ASP A 84 -3.53 -5.62 -3.63
N ILE A 85 -2.88 -4.54 -4.08
CA ILE A 85 -3.17 -3.88 -5.36
C ILE A 85 -2.80 -4.79 -6.54
N PHE A 86 -1.65 -5.46 -6.47
CA PHE A 86 -1.22 -6.42 -7.49
C PHE A 86 -2.23 -7.55 -7.66
N VAL A 87 -2.67 -8.18 -6.56
CA VAL A 87 -3.69 -9.24 -6.56
C VAL A 87 -5.01 -8.72 -7.15
N ALA A 88 -5.40 -7.48 -6.84
CA ALA A 88 -6.60 -6.89 -7.43
C ALA A 88 -6.49 -6.72 -8.96
N TYR A 89 -5.32 -6.34 -9.48
CA TYR A 89 -5.08 -6.28 -10.92
C TYR A 89 -5.08 -7.66 -11.58
N GLU A 90 -4.40 -8.64 -10.95
CA GLU A 90 -4.34 -10.03 -11.43
C GLU A 90 -5.74 -10.64 -11.55
N GLN A 91 -6.58 -10.49 -10.51
CA GLN A 91 -7.97 -10.94 -10.55
C GLN A 91 -8.77 -10.22 -11.65
N GLY A 92 -8.51 -8.94 -11.88
CA GLY A 92 -9.13 -8.17 -12.96
C GLY A 92 -8.78 -8.70 -14.36
N ILE A 93 -7.52 -9.06 -14.58
CA ILE A 93 -7.03 -9.63 -15.84
C ILE A 93 -7.63 -11.02 -16.06
N ILE A 94 -7.61 -11.88 -15.04
CA ILE A 94 -8.19 -13.23 -15.09
C ILE A 94 -9.69 -13.16 -15.41
N LYS A 95 -10.44 -12.30 -14.72
CA LYS A 95 -11.90 -12.17 -14.92
C LYS A 95 -12.28 -11.73 -16.33
N ARG A 96 -11.41 -10.97 -17.00
CA ARG A 96 -11.61 -10.47 -18.36
C ARG A 96 -10.94 -11.33 -19.43
N ASN A 97 -10.35 -12.45 -19.04
CA ASN A 97 -9.62 -13.36 -19.92
C ASN A 97 -8.51 -12.65 -20.74
N LEU A 98 -7.80 -11.73 -20.10
CA LEU A 98 -6.73 -10.93 -20.69
C LEU A 98 -5.37 -11.61 -20.51
N PRO A 99 -4.37 -11.32 -21.38
CA PRO A 99 -3.04 -11.93 -21.28
C PRO A 99 -2.28 -11.47 -20.02
N LEU A 100 -1.68 -12.45 -19.31
CA LEU A 100 -0.88 -12.30 -18.07
C LEU A 100 0.64 -12.30 -18.33
#